data_AF-A0A9W9IBT4-F1
#
_entry.id   AF-A0A9W9IBT4-F1
#
_cell.length_a   1.000
_cell.length_b   1.000
_cell.length_c   1.000
_cell.angle_alpha   90.00
_cell.angle_beta   90.00
_cell.angle_gamma   90.00
#
_symmetry.space_group_name_H-M   'P 1'
#
loop_
_entity.id
_entity.type
_entity.pdbx_description
1 polymer ?
#
loop_
_entity_poly.entity_id
_entity_poly.type
_entity_poly.pdbx_seq_one_letter_code
_entity_poly.pdbx_strand_id
1 'polypeptide(L)'
;MAAQTHWEDVEVTTSVILQYPSTGKQGIVTSTTKASCNPDLLARIYGIAGSVEVHGCCPSLPHAFTVYHPFGGDSGDGITRGPGKTYDFKAPGRSFQYQPDNIALDVLDVKLESSIIPQAETIRVMEIMDEI
;
A
#
# COMPACT_ATOMS: atom_id res chain seq x y z
N MET A 1 -14.62 4.42 8.66
CA MET A 1 -15.43 3.27 9.16
C MET A 1 -14.46 2.13 9.42
N ALA A 2 -14.40 1.63 10.64
CA ALA A 2 -13.50 0.55 11.05
C ALA A 2 -14.29 -0.58 11.72
N ALA A 3 -13.79 -1.81 11.61
CA ALA A 3 -14.28 -2.98 12.31
C ALA A 3 -13.07 -3.75 12.88
N GLN A 4 -13.09 -4.02 14.18
CA GLN A 4 -11.96 -4.61 14.91
C GLN A 4 -12.39 -5.86 15.69
N THR A 5 -11.47 -6.80 15.84
CA THR A 5 -11.56 -7.93 16.76
C THR A 5 -10.40 -7.85 17.75
N HIS A 6 -10.71 -8.05 19.02
CA HIS A 6 -9.75 -8.00 20.13
C HIS A 6 -9.55 -9.38 20.76
N TRP A 7 -8.36 -9.65 21.28
CA TRP A 7 -8.02 -10.80 22.11
C TRP A 7 -7.15 -10.32 23.28
N GLU A 8 -7.62 -10.53 24.51
CA GLU A 8 -6.94 -10.05 25.73
C GLU A 8 -6.56 -8.56 25.63
N ASP A 9 -7.53 -7.73 25.25
CA ASP A 9 -7.42 -6.27 25.06
C ASP A 9 -6.47 -5.80 23.94
N VAL A 10 -5.88 -6.74 23.20
CA VAL A 10 -5.06 -6.43 22.03
C VAL A 10 -5.89 -6.61 20.77
N GLU A 11 -5.86 -5.60 19.89
CA GLU A 11 -6.43 -5.72 18.55
C GLU A 11 -5.69 -6.81 17.75
N VAL A 12 -6.43 -7.77 17.21
CA VAL A 12 -5.87 -8.90 16.45
C VAL A 12 -6.32 -8.96 15.01
N THR A 13 -7.38 -8.25 14.62
CA THR A 13 -7.85 -8.17 13.24
C THR A 13 -8.64 -6.90 13.02
N THR A 14 -8.35 -6.18 11.94
CA THR A 14 -8.96 -4.88 11.64
C THR A 14 -9.21 -4.71 10.17
N SER A 15 -10.34 -4.09 9.85
CA SER A 15 -10.72 -3.67 8.50
C SER A 15 -11.19 -2.21 8.54
N VAL A 16 -10.59 -1.36 7.71
CA VAL A 16 -10.89 0.07 7.66
C VAL A 16 -11.16 0.52 6.23
N ILE A 17 -12.18 1.37 6.07
CA ILE A 17 -12.40 2.16 4.87
C ILE A 17 -11.96 3.60 5.15
N LEU A 18 -10.90 4.03 4.46
CA LEU A 18 -10.35 5.38 4.51
C LEU A 18 -10.94 6.19 3.35
N GLN A 19 -11.59 7.30 3.67
CA GLN A 19 -12.11 8.24 2.66
C GLN A 19 -11.08 9.35 2.43
N TYR A 20 -10.91 9.77 1.18
CA TYR A 20 -10.03 10.88 0.80
C TYR A 20 -10.88 12.03 0.23
N PRO A 21 -11.45 12.91 1.08
CA PRO A 21 -12.46 13.88 0.67
C PRO A 21 -12.02 14.83 -0.45
N SER A 22 -10.74 15.24 -0.43
CA SER A 22 -10.16 16.14 -1.44
C SER A 22 -10.18 15.56 -2.86
N THR A 23 -10.27 14.23 -3.00
CA THR A 23 -10.25 13.55 -4.29
C THR A 23 -11.50 12.71 -4.56
N GLY A 24 -12.38 12.53 -3.55
CA GLY A 24 -13.52 11.61 -3.61
C GLY A 24 -13.13 10.13 -3.72
N LYS A 25 -11.87 9.78 -3.49
CA LYS A 25 -11.37 8.39 -3.55
C LYS A 25 -11.50 7.73 -2.19
N GLN A 26 -11.38 6.40 -2.17
CA GLN A 26 -11.33 5.62 -0.94
C GLN A 26 -10.26 4.54 -0.99
N GLY A 27 -9.76 4.15 0.18
CA GLY A 27 -8.89 2.99 0.39
C GLY A 27 -9.58 1.99 1.32
N ILE A 28 -9.26 0.71 1.14
CA ILE A 28 -9.68 -0.37 2.03
C ILE A 28 -8.42 -1.03 2.54
N VAL A 29 -8.28 -1.12 3.85
CA VAL A 29 -7.10 -1.69 4.52
C VAL A 29 -7.56 -2.78 5.47
N THR A 30 -6.86 -3.91 5.46
CA THR A 30 -7.09 -5.03 6.38
C THR A 30 -5.79 -5.45 7.02
N SER A 31 -5.81 -5.77 8.31
CA SER A 31 -4.66 -6.29 9.06
C SER A 31 -5.10 -7.43 9.98
N THR A 32 -4.21 -8.39 10.23
CA THR A 32 -4.45 -9.46 11.22
C THR A 32 -3.14 -10.01 11.76
N THR A 33 -3.12 -10.33 13.05
CA THR A 33 -2.04 -11.08 13.71
C THR A 33 -2.33 -12.58 13.81
N LYS A 34 -3.55 -13.01 13.43
CA LYS A 34 -4.01 -14.39 13.57
C LYS A 34 -3.69 -15.28 12.36
N ALA A 35 -3.24 -14.68 11.25
CA ALA A 35 -2.85 -15.42 10.06
C ALA A 35 -1.40 -15.08 9.68
N SER A 36 -0.60 -16.11 9.44
CA SER A 36 0.70 -15.97 8.80
C SER A 36 0.47 -15.59 7.34
N CYS A 37 0.69 -14.32 6.99
CA CYS A 37 0.53 -13.86 5.62
C CYS A 37 1.89 -13.88 4.92
N ASN A 38 1.99 -14.59 3.79
CA ASN A 38 3.00 -14.36 2.75
C ASN A 38 2.24 -14.06 1.45
N PRO A 39 1.50 -12.93 1.41
CA PRO A 39 0.62 -12.64 0.30
C PRO A 39 1.48 -12.28 -0.90
N ASP A 40 1.22 -12.85 -2.09
CA ASP A 40 1.88 -12.36 -3.30
C ASP A 40 1.38 -10.95 -3.65
N LEU A 41 0.07 -10.70 -3.54
CA LEU A 41 -0.56 -9.41 -3.81
C LEU A 41 -0.66 -8.56 -2.54
N LEU A 42 0.10 -7.46 -2.50
CA LEU A 42 0.19 -6.54 -1.36
C LEU A 42 -0.86 -5.43 -1.42
N ALA A 43 -1.08 -4.87 -2.61
CA ALA A 43 -2.00 -3.77 -2.81
C ALA A 43 -2.52 -3.76 -4.24
N ARG A 44 -3.73 -3.23 -4.42
CA ARG A 44 -4.30 -2.95 -5.75
C ARG A 44 -4.81 -1.51 -5.80
N ILE A 45 -4.39 -0.79 -6.82
CA ILE A 45 -4.78 0.60 -7.06
C ILE A 45 -5.61 0.63 -8.34
N TYR A 46 -6.84 1.14 -8.24
CA TYR A 46 -7.73 1.28 -9.39
C TYR A 46 -7.76 2.73 -9.89
N GLY A 47 -7.87 2.88 -11.21
CA GLY A 47 -8.08 4.16 -11.86
C GLY A 47 -8.84 3.99 -13.17
N ILE A 48 -9.15 5.11 -13.82
CA ILE A 48 -9.88 5.11 -15.09
C ILE A 48 -9.09 4.44 -16.23
N ALA A 49 -7.76 4.43 -16.13
CA ALA A 49 -6.86 3.81 -17.11
C ALA A 49 -6.52 2.34 -16.78
N GLY A 50 -7.21 1.74 -15.81
CA GLY A 50 -7.03 0.34 -15.42
C GLY A 50 -6.60 0.18 -13.96
N SER A 51 -5.67 -0.72 -13.69
CA SER A 51 -5.26 -1.03 -12.32
C SER A 51 -3.78 -1.37 -12.21
N VAL A 52 -3.20 -1.09 -11.05
CA VAL A 52 -1.86 -1.53 -10.67
C VAL A 52 -1.99 -2.53 -9.52
N GLU A 53 -1.25 -3.64 -9.61
CA GLU A 53 -1.08 -4.61 -8.54
C GLU A 53 0.37 -4.55 -8.06
N VAL A 54 0.58 -4.46 -6.75
CA VAL A 54 1.90 -4.48 -6.14
C VAL A 54 2.13 -5.86 -5.53
N HIS A 55 3.28 -6.47 -5.84
CA HIS A 55 3.60 -7.82 -5.42
C HIS A 55 4.84 -7.87 -4.52
N GLY A 56 4.87 -8.83 -3.60
CA GLY A 56 6.03 -9.12 -2.74
C GLY A 56 5.61 -9.81 -1.44
N CYS A 57 6.57 -10.31 -0.66
CA CYS A 57 6.25 -11.14 0.52
C CYS A 57 5.67 -10.35 1.71
N CYS A 58 5.91 -9.05 1.77
CA CYS A 58 5.33 -8.14 2.75
C CYS A 58 5.37 -6.69 2.23
N PRO A 59 4.56 -5.77 2.78
CA PRO A 59 4.53 -4.37 2.33
C PRO A 59 5.88 -3.64 2.39
N SER A 60 6.78 -4.04 3.29
CA SER A 60 8.14 -3.49 3.40
C SER A 60 9.15 -4.11 2.42
N LEU A 61 8.76 -5.16 1.69
CA LEU A 61 9.61 -5.86 0.72
C LEU A 61 8.81 -6.21 -0.56
N PRO A 62 8.27 -5.21 -1.28
CA PRO A 62 7.75 -5.43 -2.62
C PRO A 62 8.89 -5.86 -3.57
N HIS A 63 8.58 -6.63 -4.61
CA HIS A 63 9.56 -7.07 -5.61
C HIS A 63 9.12 -6.81 -7.06
N ALA A 64 7.86 -6.45 -7.28
CA ALA A 64 7.29 -6.25 -8.60
C ALA A 64 5.99 -5.47 -8.51
N PHE A 65 5.58 -4.88 -9.63
CA PHE A 65 4.22 -4.41 -9.82
C PHE A 65 3.73 -4.73 -11.23
N THR A 66 2.44 -5.03 -11.38
CA THR A 66 1.81 -5.33 -12.66
C THR A 66 0.80 -4.26 -13.00
N VAL A 67 0.95 -3.66 -14.19
CA VAL A 67 0.04 -2.66 -14.73
C VAL A 67 -0.92 -3.33 -15.70
N TYR A 68 -2.21 -3.13 -15.50
CA TYR A 68 -3.28 -3.63 -16.35
C TYR A 68 -4.04 -2.47 -16.96
N HIS A 69 -4.36 -2.57 -18.24
CA HIS A 69 -5.30 -1.69 -18.93
C HIS A 69 -6.73 -1.87 -18.38
N PRO A 70 -7.67 -0.96 -18.72
CA PRO A 70 -9.07 -1.13 -18.35
C PRO A 70 -9.60 -2.46 -18.86
N PHE A 71 -10.59 -3.00 -18.16
CA PHE A 71 -11.33 -4.14 -18.66
C PHE A 71 -11.99 -3.77 -20.00
N GLY A 72 -11.88 -4.68 -20.97
CA GLY A 72 -12.52 -4.55 -22.27
C GLY A 72 -13.66 -5.56 -22.43
N GLY A 73 -14.47 -5.37 -23.46
CA GLY A 73 -15.58 -6.26 -23.81
C GLY A 73 -16.96 -5.70 -23.47
N ASP A 74 -17.98 -6.30 -24.06
CA ASP A 74 -19.38 -5.95 -23.80
C ASP A 74 -19.81 -6.48 -22.42
N SER A 75 -20.70 -5.74 -21.76
CA SER A 75 -21.19 -6.03 -20.40
C SER A 75 -21.68 -7.48 -20.24
N GLY A 76 -21.40 -8.08 -19.09
CA GLY A 76 -21.75 -9.47 -18.77
C GLY A 76 -20.53 -10.39 -18.86
N ASP A 77 -20.72 -11.59 -19.42
CA ASP A 77 -19.67 -12.63 -19.52
C ASP A 77 -18.54 -12.27 -20.51
N GLY A 78 -18.68 -11.18 -21.27
CA GLY A 78 -17.69 -10.69 -22.24
C GLY A 78 -16.58 -9.81 -21.63
N ILE A 79 -16.66 -9.48 -20.34
CA ILE A 79 -15.68 -8.60 -19.68
C ILE A 79 -14.37 -9.36 -19.47
N THR A 80 -13.33 -8.95 -20.21
CA THR A 80 -12.00 -9.55 -20.11
C THR A 80 -10.99 -8.52 -19.61
N ARG A 81 -10.11 -8.97 -18.70
CA ARG A 81 -8.96 -8.16 -18.29
C ARG A 81 -7.93 -8.23 -19.41
N GLY A 82 -7.49 -7.07 -19.89
CA GLY A 82 -6.36 -7.02 -20.83
C GLY A 82 -5.08 -7.62 -20.22
N PRO A 83 -4.10 -8.01 -21.05
CA PRO A 83 -2.85 -8.57 -20.55
C PRO A 83 -2.13 -7.55 -19.65
N GLY A 84 -1.68 -8.01 -18.49
CA GLY A 84 -0.88 -7.21 -17.57
C GLY A 84 0.57 -7.13 -18.02
N LYS A 85 1.22 -6.00 -17.77
CA LYS A 85 2.67 -5.86 -17.91
C LYS A 85 3.31 -5.77 -16.54
N THR A 86 4.12 -6.76 -16.20
CA THR A 86 4.85 -6.82 -14.94
C THR A 86 6.20 -6.14 -15.07
N TYR A 87 6.54 -5.37 -14.04
CA TYR A 87 7.83 -4.73 -13.85
C TYR A 87 8.42 -5.28 -12.57
N ASP A 88 9.53 -6.01 -12.67
CA ASP A 88 10.26 -6.51 -11.53
C ASP A 88 11.39 -5.55 -11.11
N PHE A 89 11.82 -5.68 -9.87
CA PHE A 89 13.03 -5.02 -9.40
C PHE A 89 13.73 -5.90 -8.36
N LYS A 90 15.05 -5.90 -8.40
CA LYS A 90 15.87 -6.63 -7.43
C LYS A 90 16.23 -5.71 -6.28
N ALA A 91 15.73 -6.03 -5.10
CA ALA A 91 16.16 -5.38 -3.88
C ALA A 91 17.44 -6.05 -3.33
N PRO A 92 18.49 -5.28 -2.99
CA PRO A 92 19.56 -5.78 -2.15
C PRO A 92 19.01 -6.22 -0.79
N GLY A 93 19.42 -7.41 -0.32
CA GLY A 93 19.07 -7.90 1.02
C GLY A 93 17.57 -7.91 1.30
N ARG A 94 17.15 -7.17 2.34
CA ARG A 94 15.74 -7.03 2.77
C ARG A 94 15.17 -5.64 2.52
N SER A 95 15.72 -4.89 1.56
CA SER A 95 15.32 -3.50 1.23
C SER A 95 15.56 -2.44 2.31
N PHE A 96 16.09 -2.80 3.48
CA PHE A 96 16.27 -1.84 4.57
C PHE A 96 17.28 -0.74 4.28
N GLN A 97 18.14 -0.89 3.26
CA GLN A 97 19.14 0.12 2.89
C GLN A 97 18.54 1.39 2.26
N TYR A 98 17.38 1.30 1.60
CA TYR A 98 16.83 2.44 0.86
C TYR A 98 16.46 3.62 1.77
N GLN A 99 16.00 3.33 3.00
CA GLN A 99 15.62 4.37 3.95
C GLN A 99 16.86 5.09 4.55
N PRO A 100 17.87 4.40 5.11
CA PRO A 100 19.14 5.01 5.51
C PRO A 100 19.82 5.81 4.39
N ASP A 101 19.82 5.30 3.15
CA ASP A 101 20.43 6.00 2.01
C ASP A 101 19.70 7.33 1.74
N ASN A 102 18.36 7.34 1.72
CA ASN A 102 17.59 8.57 1.57
C ASN A 102 17.80 9.53 2.75
N ILE A 103 17.89 9.03 3.99
CA ILE A 103 18.17 9.86 5.17
C ILE A 103 19.56 10.51 5.05
N ALA A 104 20.57 9.76 4.61
CA ALA A 104 21.91 10.30 4.41
C ALA A 104 21.92 11.42 3.37
N LEU A 105 21.16 11.26 2.27
CA LEU A 105 20.99 12.29 1.25
C LEU A 105 20.25 13.53 1.80
N ASP A 106 19.18 13.33 2.56
CA ASP A 106 18.42 14.43 3.16
C ASP A 106 19.28 15.22 4.17
N VAL A 107 20.11 14.55 4.97
CA VAL A 107 21.08 15.19 5.90
C VAL A 107 22.17 15.93 5.14
N LEU A 108 22.70 15.34 4.06
CA LEU A 108 23.70 15.99 3.20
C LEU A 108 23.15 17.28 2.57
N ASP A 109 21.87 17.26 2.20
CA ASP A 109 21.13 18.41 1.67
C ASP A 109 20.69 19.41 2.76
N VAL A 110 21.06 19.18 4.04
CA VAL A 110 20.68 20.01 5.18
C VAL A 110 19.16 20.16 5.33
N LYS A 111 18.41 19.12 4.94
CA LYS A 111 16.96 19.07 5.17
C LYS A 111 16.68 18.66 6.61
N LEU A 112 15.59 19.19 7.16
CA LEU A 112 15.11 18.86 8.50
C LEU A 112 14.07 17.72 8.49
N GLU A 113 13.55 17.38 7.32
CA GLU A 113 12.58 16.30 7.13
C GLU A 113 12.71 15.72 5.71
N SER A 114 12.14 14.53 5.51
CA SER A 114 12.14 13.89 4.20
C SER A 114 11.05 14.45 3.30
N SER A 115 11.37 14.69 2.03
CA SER A 115 10.35 15.05 1.03
C SER A 115 9.47 13.87 0.62
N ILE A 116 9.87 12.63 0.94
CA ILE A 116 9.09 11.42 0.62
C ILE A 116 8.07 11.13 1.73
N ILE A 117 8.49 11.24 3.00
CA ILE A 117 7.63 11.11 4.18
C ILE A 117 7.82 12.35 5.06
N PRO A 118 7.09 13.45 4.79
CA PRO A 118 7.13 14.64 5.62
C PRO A 118 6.59 14.39 7.04
N GLN A 119 6.98 15.23 7.98
CA GLN A 119 6.51 15.13 9.37
C GLN A 119 4.99 15.23 9.48
N ALA A 120 4.37 16.09 8.66
CA ALA A 120 2.92 16.26 8.64
C ALA A 120 2.18 14.96 8.23
N GLU A 121 2.70 14.20 7.26
CA GLU A 121 2.10 12.92 6.88
C GLU A 121 2.32 11.86 7.97
N THR A 122 3.46 11.89 8.66
CA THR A 122 3.70 11.01 9.81
C THR A 122 2.70 11.25 10.93
N ILE A 123 2.47 12.52 11.30
CA ILE A 123 1.46 12.90 12.31
C ILE A 123 0.07 12.44 11.88
N ARG A 124 -0.30 12.70 10.63
CA ARG A 124 -1.59 12.28 10.08
C ARG A 124 -1.81 10.77 10.14
N VAL A 125 -0.79 9.96 9.84
CA VAL A 125 -0.89 8.49 9.97
C VAL A 125 -1.05 8.07 11.43
N MET A 126 -0.34 8.72 12.37
CA MET A 126 -0.52 8.44 13.80
C MET A 126 -1.92 8.81 14.28
N GLU A 127 -2.47 9.94 13.86
CA GLU A 127 -3.85 10.35 14.17
C GLU A 127 -4.88 9.35 13.61
N ILE A 128 -4.67 8.84 12.39
CA ILE A 128 -5.52 7.79 11.81
C ILE A 128 -5.46 6.51 12.65
N MET A 129 -4.27 6.11 13.12
CA MET A 129 -4.11 4.92 13.96
C MET A 129 -4.70 5.09 15.37
N ASP A 130 -4.75 6.32 15.90
CA ASP A 130 -5.37 6.64 17.20
C ASP A 130 -6.90 6.71 17.09
N GLU A 131 -7.44 7.09 15.92
CA GLU A 131 -8.89 7.10 15.65
C GLU A 131 -9.47 5.70 15.43
N ILE A 132 -8.70 4.80 14.81
CA ILE A 132 -9.09 3.40 14.53
C ILE A 132 -9.10 2.62 15.85
#